data_AF-A0A967GMF4-F1
#
_entry.id   AF-A0A967GMF4-F1
#
_cell.length_a   1.000
_cell.length_b   1.000
_cell.length_c   1.000
_cell.angle_alpha   90.00
_cell.angle_beta   90.00
_cell.angle_gamma   90.00
#
_symmetry.space_group_name_H-M   'P 1'
#
loop_
_entity.id
_entity.type
_entity.pdbx_description
1 polymer ?
#
loop_
_entity_poly.entity_id
_entity_poly.type
_entity_poly.pdbx_seq_one_letter_code
_entity_poly.pdbx_strand_id
1 'polypeptide(L)'
;MGLLLFDADSDGDRDLLAVSGGVEATGADLQDRLYLNDGKGNFSPAPAGALPPTEESGGPVAAADFDRDGDLDLFVGGRVVPGQYPIAPASRLLVNQGGTFTDATRELAPELERLGLVTGAVFADMDD
;
A
#
# COMPACT_ATOMS: atom_id res chain seq x y z
N MET A 1 -9.56 -3.56 -0.76
CA MET A 1 -8.87 -4.85 -0.88
C MET A 1 -8.35 -4.92 -2.29
N GLY A 2 -7.07 -5.26 -2.42
CA GLY A 2 -6.37 -5.31 -3.69
C GLY A 2 -5.17 -6.24 -3.55
N LEU A 3 -4.70 -6.73 -4.70
CA LEU A 3 -3.45 -7.47 -4.83
C LEU A 3 -2.61 -6.71 -5.85
N LEU A 4 -1.32 -6.58 -5.57
CA LEU A 4 -0.37 -5.94 -6.46
C LEU A 4 0.87 -6.82 -6.61
N LEU A 5 1.29 -7.02 -7.86
CA LEU A 5 2.58 -7.60 -8.20
C LEU A 5 3.51 -6.49 -8.65
N PHE A 6 4.62 -6.29 -7.94
CA PHE A 6 5.59 -5.24 -8.21
C PHE A 6 6.96 -5.63 -7.64
N ASP A 7 8.03 -4.99 -8.11
CA ASP A 7 9.38 -5.22 -7.59
C ASP A 7 9.53 -4.35 -6.34
N ALA A 8 9.48 -4.95 -5.15
CA ALA A 8 9.41 -4.22 -3.88
C ALA A 8 10.79 -3.98 -3.26
N ASP A 9 11.75 -4.87 -3.49
CA ASP A 9 13.12 -4.75 -2.97
C ASP A 9 14.17 -4.48 -4.06
N SER A 10 13.73 -4.20 -5.29
CA SER A 10 14.55 -3.82 -6.44
C SER A 10 15.54 -4.93 -6.85
N ASP A 11 15.17 -6.20 -6.64
CA ASP A 11 15.96 -7.37 -7.02
C ASP A 11 15.68 -7.86 -8.46
N GLY A 12 14.69 -7.25 -9.12
CA GLY A 12 14.31 -7.51 -10.50
C GLY A 12 13.25 -8.60 -10.67
N ASP A 13 12.75 -9.17 -9.58
CA ASP A 13 11.60 -10.05 -9.60
C ASP A 13 10.28 -9.33 -9.27
N ARG A 14 9.20 -10.07 -9.05
CA ARG A 14 7.89 -9.47 -8.74
C ARG A 14 7.39 -10.07 -7.44
N ASP A 15 7.31 -9.22 -6.44
CA ASP A 15 6.78 -9.46 -5.11
C ASP A 15 5.28 -9.26 -5.08
N LEU A 16 4.65 -9.82 -4.05
CA LEU A 16 3.20 -9.78 -3.86
C LEU A 16 2.83 -8.96 -2.62
N LEU A 17 2.11 -7.86 -2.85
CA LEU A 17 1.41 -7.14 -1.81
C LEU A 17 -0.07 -7.54 -1.78
N ALA A 18 -0.54 -7.90 -0.59
CA ALA A 18 -1.93 -8.18 -0.29
C ALA A 18 -2.49 -7.15 0.69
N VAL A 19 -3.39 -6.30 0.18
CA VAL A 19 -4.05 -5.27 0.98
C VAL A 19 -5.24 -5.85 1.71
N SER A 20 -5.17 -5.80 3.04
CA SER A 20 -6.17 -6.34 3.94
C SER A 20 -7.33 -5.37 4.13
N GLY A 21 -8.50 -5.92 4.42
CA GLY A 21 -9.69 -5.10 4.63
C GLY A 21 -10.90 -5.93 4.98
N GLY A 22 -11.75 -5.40 5.84
CA GLY A 22 -12.99 -6.04 6.26
C GLY A 22 -13.77 -5.10 7.16
N VAL A 23 -15.10 -5.17 7.09
CA VAL A 23 -15.97 -4.34 7.95
C VAL A 23 -15.97 -4.84 9.39
N GLU A 24 -15.77 -6.15 9.58
CA GLU A 24 -15.73 -6.81 10.89
C GLU A 24 -14.29 -7.16 11.33
N ALA A 25 -13.30 -6.88 10.48
CA ALA A 25 -11.90 -7.12 10.80
C ALA A 25 -11.40 -6.07 11.79
N THR A 26 -10.55 -6.47 12.73
CA THR A 26 -10.00 -5.59 13.76
C THR A 26 -8.52 -5.87 13.99
N GLY A 27 -7.74 -4.83 14.27
CA GLY A 27 -6.34 -4.96 14.65
C GLY A 27 -5.53 -5.72 13.58
N ALA A 28 -4.86 -6.81 13.99
CA ALA A 28 -3.94 -7.57 13.14
C ALA A 28 -4.55 -8.11 11.84
N ASP A 29 -5.88 -8.30 11.76
CA ASP A 29 -6.55 -8.77 10.54
C ASP A 29 -6.56 -7.71 9.43
N LEU A 30 -6.32 -6.45 9.77
CA LEU A 30 -6.21 -5.33 8.84
C LEU A 30 -4.76 -5.06 8.43
N GLN A 31 -3.80 -5.85 8.93
CA GLN A 31 -2.40 -5.70 8.55
C GLN A 31 -2.20 -6.09 7.08
N ASP A 32 -1.69 -5.16 6.28
CA ASP A 32 -1.25 -5.43 4.91
C ASP A 32 -0.05 -6.39 4.94
N ARG A 33 0.04 -7.27 3.94
CA ARG A 33 1.06 -8.33 3.88
C ARG A 33 1.88 -8.21 2.61
N LEU A 34 3.19 -8.19 2.75
CA LEU A 34 4.15 -8.27 1.66
C LEU A 34 4.81 -9.65 1.65
N TYR A 35 4.90 -10.25 0.47
CA TYR A 35 5.60 -11.49 0.24
C TYR A 35 6.67 -11.27 -0.83
N LEU A 36 7.91 -11.57 -0.49
CA LEU A 36 9.06 -11.50 -1.37
C LEU A 36 9.18 -12.77 -2.21
N ASN A 37 9.42 -12.61 -3.50
CA ASN A 37 9.65 -13.72 -4.42
C ASN A 37 11.16 -14.06 -4.48
N ASP A 38 11.49 -15.21 -5.05
CA ASP A 38 12.87 -15.71 -5.21
C ASP A 38 13.30 -15.83 -6.67
N GLY A 39 12.57 -15.17 -7.57
CA GLY A 39 12.68 -15.26 -9.03
C GLY A 39 12.16 -16.57 -9.62
N LYS A 40 11.73 -17.53 -8.79
CA LYS A 40 11.23 -18.85 -9.22
C LYS A 40 9.75 -19.05 -8.87
N GLY A 41 9.12 -18.02 -8.32
CA GLY A 41 7.72 -18.04 -7.90
C GLY A 41 7.51 -18.60 -6.49
N ASN A 42 8.56 -18.72 -5.67
CA ASN A 42 8.41 -19.07 -4.26
C ASN A 42 8.32 -17.80 -3.42
N PHE A 43 7.16 -17.59 -2.79
CA PHE A 43 6.88 -16.40 -2.01
C PHE A 43 7.12 -16.63 -0.52
N SER A 44 7.91 -15.78 0.11
CA SER A 44 8.20 -15.77 1.55
C SER A 44 7.72 -14.45 2.16
N PRO A 45 7.15 -14.45 3.38
CA PRO A 45 6.74 -13.19 4.02
C PRO A 45 7.94 -12.26 4.23
N ALA A 46 7.75 -10.98 3.93
CA ALA A 46 8.75 -9.95 4.14
C ALA A 46 9.12 -9.82 5.64
N PRO A 47 10.31 -9.27 5.97
CA PRO A 47 10.71 -9.05 7.36
C PRO A 47 9.68 -8.24 8.16
N ALA A 48 9.62 -8.50 9.46
CA ALA A 48 8.77 -7.72 10.35
C ALA A 48 9.17 -6.23 10.30
N GLY A 49 8.19 -5.36 10.11
CA GLY A 49 8.42 -3.91 9.96
C GLY A 49 8.67 -3.44 8.53
N ALA A 50 8.66 -4.34 7.53
CA ALA A 50 8.74 -3.94 6.11
C ALA A 50 7.54 -3.07 5.69
N LEU A 51 6.36 -3.27 6.29
CA LEU A 51 5.20 -2.42 6.11
C LEU A 51 4.87 -1.71 7.44
N PRO A 52 4.38 -0.46 7.39
CA PRO A 52 3.88 0.21 8.57
C PRO A 52 2.60 -0.48 9.08
N PRO A 53 2.28 -0.34 10.38
CA PRO A 53 1.08 -0.92 10.95
C PRO A 53 -0.19 -0.34 10.30
N THR A 54 -1.17 -1.19 10.03
CA THR A 54 -2.44 -0.77 9.43
C THR A 54 -3.64 -1.23 10.24
N GLU A 55 -4.44 -0.26 10.67
CA GLU A 55 -5.64 -0.47 11.49
C GLU A 55 -6.94 -0.13 10.72
N GLU A 56 -6.83 0.18 9.43
CA GLU A 56 -7.94 0.60 8.58
C GLU A 56 -8.13 -0.34 7.39
N SER A 57 -9.36 -0.41 6.86
CA SER A 57 -9.66 -1.26 5.71
C SER A 57 -9.09 -0.64 4.44
N GLY A 58 -8.03 -1.27 3.92
CA GLY A 58 -7.39 -0.88 2.68
C GLY A 58 -8.27 -1.17 1.46
N GLY A 59 -8.15 -0.31 0.45
CA GLY A 59 -8.95 -0.23 -0.76
C GLY A 59 -8.15 -0.70 -1.99
N PRO A 60 -8.21 0.02 -3.12
CA PRO A 60 -7.35 -0.23 -4.27
C PRO A 60 -5.90 0.17 -3.95
N VAL A 61 -4.95 -0.45 -4.65
CA VAL A 61 -3.52 -0.18 -4.50
C VAL A 61 -2.89 0.03 -5.87
N ALA A 62 -1.92 0.94 -5.96
CA ALA A 62 -1.13 1.20 -7.15
C ALA A 62 0.32 1.48 -6.74
N ALA A 63 1.28 1.10 -7.60
CA ALA A 63 2.69 1.39 -7.42
C ALA A 63 3.24 2.31 -8.51
N ALA A 64 4.15 3.18 -8.14
CA ALA A 64 4.97 3.99 -9.03
C ALA A 64 6.20 4.53 -8.29
N ASP A 65 7.26 4.84 -9.03
CA ASP A 65 8.41 5.59 -8.53
C ASP A 65 8.02 7.07 -8.37
N PHE A 66 7.47 7.43 -7.20
CA PHE A 66 6.84 8.73 -6.96
C PHE A 66 7.89 9.79 -6.64
N ASP A 67 8.92 9.45 -5.86
CA ASP A 67 9.99 10.37 -5.50
C ASP A 67 11.20 10.35 -6.46
N ARG A 68 11.19 9.45 -7.45
CA ARG A 68 12.20 9.31 -8.52
C ARG A 68 13.54 8.78 -8.01
N ASP A 69 13.52 7.94 -6.98
CA ASP A 69 14.70 7.29 -6.43
C ASP A 69 14.99 5.92 -7.05
N GLY A 70 14.04 5.39 -7.83
CA GLY A 70 14.15 4.13 -8.57
C GLY A 70 13.51 2.93 -7.86
N ASP A 71 13.03 3.09 -6.63
CA ASP A 71 12.21 2.11 -5.95
C ASP A 71 10.72 2.41 -6.19
N LEU A 72 9.87 1.37 -6.19
CA LEU A 72 8.43 1.55 -6.40
C LEU A 72 7.71 1.87 -5.08
N ASP A 73 7.17 3.09 -4.97
CA ASP A 73 6.30 3.54 -3.89
C ASP A 73 4.87 3.02 -4.04
N LEU A 74 4.08 3.07 -2.95
CA LEU A 74 2.71 2.55 -2.93
C LEU A 74 1.69 3.63 -2.57
N PHE A 75 0.64 3.71 -3.36
CA PHE A 75 -0.62 4.34 -2.95
C PHE A 75 -1.61 3.27 -2.50
N VAL A 76 -2.13 3.37 -1.27
CA VAL A 76 -3.20 2.51 -0.75
C VAL A 76 -4.43 3.37 -0.46
N GLY A 77 -5.49 3.20 -1.25
CA GLY A 77 -6.73 3.94 -1.08
C GLY A 77 -7.47 3.49 0.19
N GLY A 78 -7.96 4.43 0.98
CA GLY A 78 -8.82 4.11 2.13
C GLY A 78 -10.22 3.68 1.65
N ARG A 79 -10.82 2.65 2.28
CA ARG A 79 -12.19 2.21 1.93
C ARG A 79 -13.22 2.28 3.05
N VAL A 80 -12.96 1.72 4.24
CA VAL A 80 -13.88 1.85 5.39
C VAL A 80 -13.10 1.90 6.71
N VAL A 81 -13.48 2.76 7.65
CA VAL A 81 -13.11 2.59 9.06
C VAL A 81 -14.10 1.61 9.72
N PRO A 82 -13.66 0.42 10.18
CA PRO A 82 -14.55 -0.58 10.79
C PRO A 82 -15.42 0.01 11.91
N GLY A 83 -16.72 -0.27 11.89
CA GLY A 83 -17.67 0.19 12.91
C GLY A 83 -18.05 1.68 12.89
N GLN A 84 -17.46 2.50 12.01
CA GLN A 84 -17.66 3.96 12.00
C GLN A 84 -18.20 4.50 10.67
N TYR A 85 -18.99 3.73 9.93
CA TYR A 85 -19.66 4.24 8.74
C TYR A 85 -20.52 5.48 9.11
N PRO A 86 -20.37 6.65 8.43
CA PRO A 86 -19.75 6.86 7.11
C PRO A 86 -18.37 7.58 7.12
N ILE A 87 -17.56 7.48 8.18
CA ILE A 87 -16.26 8.17 8.24
C ILE A 87 -15.33 7.65 7.14
N ALA A 88 -14.84 8.57 6.32
CA ALA A 88 -13.86 8.30 5.28
C ALA A 88 -12.50 7.96 5.92
N PRO A 89 -11.94 6.76 5.68
CA PRO A 89 -10.57 6.44 6.08
C PRO A 89 -9.55 7.25 5.27
N ALA A 90 -8.36 7.39 5.83
CA ALA A 90 -7.25 8.03 5.12
C ALA A 90 -6.77 7.12 3.98
N SER A 91 -6.47 7.71 2.82
CA SER A 91 -5.62 7.03 1.83
C SER A 91 -4.16 7.27 2.20
N ARG A 92 -3.30 6.31 1.92
CA ARG A 92 -1.90 6.33 2.33
C ARG A 92 -0.97 6.37 1.13
N LEU A 93 0.08 7.16 1.24
CA LEU A 93 1.25 7.12 0.38
C LEU A 93 2.41 6.53 1.19
N LEU A 94 2.89 5.37 0.78
CA LEU A 94 4.00 4.67 1.41
C LEU A 94 5.23 4.80 0.51
N VAL A 95 6.27 5.43 1.03
CA VAL A 95 7.56 5.57 0.34
C VAL A 95 8.39 4.33 0.61
N ASN A 96 8.93 3.74 -0.46
CA ASN A 96 9.78 2.57 -0.40
C ASN A 96 11.24 2.97 -0.22
N GLN A 97 11.99 2.19 0.55
CA GLN A 97 13.43 2.34 0.71
C GLN A 97 14.05 0.94 0.69
N GLY A 98 14.25 0.39 -0.50
CA GLY A 98 14.81 -0.95 -0.72
C GLY A 98 14.03 -2.06 -0.01
N GLY A 99 12.70 -2.06 -0.09
CA GLY A 99 11.81 -3.08 0.50
C GLY A 99 11.27 -2.74 1.88
N THR A 100 11.59 -1.56 2.43
CA THR A 100 11.01 -1.05 3.67
C THR A 100 10.15 0.16 3.39
N PHE A 101 8.86 0.09 3.74
CA PHE A 101 7.88 1.12 3.45
C PHE A 101 7.61 2.01 4.66
N THR A 102 7.57 3.32 4.43
CA THR A 102 7.23 4.33 5.44
C THR A 102 6.03 5.14 5.01
N ASP A 103 5.07 5.37 5.92
CA ASP A 103 3.93 6.25 5.64
C ASP A 103 4.38 7.71 5.58
N ALA A 104 4.42 8.27 4.37
CA ALA A 104 4.81 9.64 4.09
C ALA A 104 3.60 10.53 3.77
N THR A 105 2.37 10.05 3.98
CA THR A 105 1.13 10.71 3.54
C THR A 105 1.05 12.15 4.03
N ARG A 106 1.30 12.40 5.33
CA ARG A 106 1.18 13.75 5.91
C ARG A 106 2.22 14.73 5.41
N GLU A 107 3.38 14.23 5.03
CA GLU A 107 4.51 15.06 4.61
C GLU A 107 4.42 15.40 3.14
N LEU A 108 4.09 14.42 2.30
CA LEU A 108 4.17 14.55 0.84
C LEU A 108 2.81 14.77 0.17
N ALA A 109 1.72 14.28 0.77
CA ALA A 109 0.39 14.33 0.16
C ALA A 109 -0.75 14.37 1.21
N PRO A 110 -0.79 15.41 2.07
CA PRO A 110 -1.75 15.51 3.17
C PRO A 110 -3.21 15.51 2.70
N GLU A 111 -3.48 15.86 1.44
CA GLU A 111 -4.81 15.81 0.84
C GLU A 111 -5.35 14.39 0.73
N LEU A 112 -4.48 13.36 0.66
CA LEU A 112 -4.88 11.95 0.57
C LEU A 112 -5.61 11.46 1.81
N GLU A 113 -5.39 12.09 2.96
CA GLU A 113 -6.13 11.79 4.20
C GLU A 113 -7.63 12.09 4.08
N ARG A 114 -8.06 12.87 3.06
CA ARG A 114 -9.42 13.40 2.93
C ARG A 114 -10.11 13.05 1.61
N LEU A 115 -9.55 12.14 0.82
CA LEU A 115 -10.10 11.76 -0.49
C LEU A 115 -11.46 11.06 -0.42
N GLY A 116 -11.80 10.46 0.72
CA GLY A 116 -13.05 9.72 0.85
C GLY A 116 -12.92 8.27 0.40
N LEU A 117 -14.01 7.74 -0.16
CA LEU A 117 -14.11 6.35 -0.60
C LEU A 117 -13.43 6.15 -1.95
N VAL A 118 -12.20 5.63 -1.94
CA VAL A 118 -11.46 5.37 -3.18
C VAL A 118 -11.86 4.01 -3.76
N THR A 119 -12.31 4.00 -5.03
CA THR A 119 -12.76 2.78 -5.73
C THR A 119 -11.76 2.25 -6.75
N GLY A 120 -10.80 3.07 -7.19
CA GLY A 120 -9.71 2.69 -8.08
C GLY A 120 -8.55 3.68 -7.96
N ALA A 121 -7.35 3.24 -8.33
CA ALA A 121 -6.14 4.06 -8.35
C ALA A 121 -5.26 3.63 -9.52
N VAL A 122 -4.67 4.60 -10.23
CA VAL A 122 -3.66 4.40 -11.27
C VAL A 122 -2.63 5.52 -11.15
N PHE A 123 -1.38 5.21 -11.44
CA PHE A 123 -0.36 6.23 -11.68
C PHE A 123 -0.23 6.47 -13.19
N ALA A 124 -0.11 7.72 -13.58
CA ALA A 124 0.10 8.14 -14.95
C ALA A 124 0.97 9.40 -14.95
N ASP A 125 1.97 9.45 -15.82
CA ASP A 125 2.66 10.69 -16.15
C ASP A 125 1.73 11.53 -17.04
N MET A 126 1.53 12.79 -16.65
CA MET A 126 0.62 13.73 -17.32
C MET A 126 1.39 14.83 -18.06
N ASP A 127 2.72 14.85 -17.93
CA ASP A 127 3.59 15.80 -18.59
C ASP A 127 4.34 15.06 -19.74
N ASP A 128 4.07 15.49 -20.99
CA ASP A 128 4.77 15.03 -22.21
C ASP A 128 6.14 15.73 -22.39
#